data_AF-A0A849YY92-F1
#
_entry.id   AF-A0A849YY92-F1
#
_cell.length_a   1.000
_cell.length_b   1.000
_cell.length_c   1.000
_cell.angle_alpha   90.00
_cell.angle_beta   90.00
_cell.angle_gamma   90.00
#
_symmetry.space_group_name_H-M   'P 1'
#
loop_
_entity.id
_entity.type
_entity.pdbx_description
1 polymer ?
#
loop_
_entity_poly.entity_id
_entity_poly.type
_entity_poly.pdbx_seq_one_letter_code
_entity_poly.pdbx_strand_id
1 'polypeptide(L)'
;MKARLRRGRGWLFTGVLALGLLEVAACDDSSGTGSGGGATTAPTTGAGPTTTTSGNSTGVTTGSGSSSTGMSTLPTDDVGDGNFEVGPDYETDPDLTDLGAPQGMSFSFAMDSQDSEIFKGDDTTLNPENQHPFTRTVYVYIPASYQDGDEAPLLVIQDGPGPLDLVSRALDNLTISSDPDRRLPSFVAIAVENGGGDGKGSERGL
;
A
#
# COMPACT_ATOMS: atom_id res chain seq x y z
N MET A 1 24.14 13.25 -7.48
CA MET A 1 24.59 13.04 -8.89
C MET A 1 23.35 12.99 -9.76
N LYS A 2 23.33 13.56 -10.99
CA LYS A 2 22.10 13.64 -11.80
C LYS A 2 21.98 12.48 -12.80
N ALA A 3 21.22 11.44 -12.44
CA ALA A 3 20.80 10.40 -13.37
C ALA A 3 19.64 10.93 -14.23
N ARG A 4 19.89 11.21 -15.53
CA ARG A 4 18.83 11.48 -16.51
C ARG A 4 18.60 10.24 -17.37
N LEU A 5 17.46 9.58 -17.19
CA LEU A 5 17.06 8.45 -18.04
C LEU A 5 16.66 8.94 -19.44
N ARG A 6 17.61 8.97 -20.38
CA ARG A 6 17.33 9.26 -21.79
C ARG A 6 16.89 8.00 -22.53
N ARG A 7 15.58 7.82 -22.78
CA ARG A 7 15.11 6.94 -23.86
C ARG A 7 15.19 7.66 -25.22
N GLY A 8 15.49 6.90 -26.27
CA GLY A 8 15.98 7.45 -27.53
C GLY A 8 14.92 7.70 -28.61
N ARG A 9 15.18 8.74 -29.41
CA ARG A 9 15.02 8.84 -30.87
C ARG A 9 13.95 7.97 -31.56
N GLY A 10 13.05 8.62 -32.30
CA GLY A 10 12.71 8.10 -33.63
C GLY A 10 11.34 8.39 -34.25
N TRP A 11 10.79 9.60 -34.16
CA TRP A 11 9.64 9.97 -35.02
C TRP A 11 10.05 11.01 -36.08
N LEU A 12 9.80 10.67 -37.34
CA LEU A 12 10.09 11.48 -38.52
C LEU A 12 9.04 12.57 -38.68
N PHE A 13 9.46 13.83 -38.76
CA PHE A 13 8.60 14.92 -39.24
C PHE A 13 8.58 14.92 -40.77
N THR A 14 7.46 14.49 -41.34
CA THR A 14 7.06 14.84 -42.71
C THR A 14 5.77 15.65 -42.61
N GLY A 15 5.85 16.96 -42.82
CA GLY A 15 4.68 17.84 -42.72
C GLY A 15 3.86 17.90 -44.01
N VAL A 16 2.63 18.41 -43.92
CA VAL A 16 1.96 19.17 -44.98
C VAL A 16 1.10 20.25 -44.33
N LEU A 17 1.16 21.45 -44.91
CA LEU A 17 0.33 22.61 -44.59
C LEU A 17 -1.06 22.45 -45.25
N ALA A 18 -2.15 22.58 -44.49
CA ALA A 18 -3.49 22.73 -45.07
C ALA A 18 -4.34 23.72 -44.25
N LEU A 19 -4.53 24.91 -44.83
CA LEU A 19 -5.44 25.95 -44.36
C LEU A 19 -6.84 25.66 -44.96
N GLY A 20 -7.89 25.58 -44.15
CA GLY A 20 -9.23 25.24 -44.65
C GLY A 20 -10.34 25.54 -43.66
N LEU A 21 -11.16 26.54 -43.98
CA LEU A 21 -12.26 27.07 -43.18
C LEU A 21 -13.60 26.68 -43.84
N LEU A 22 -14.55 26.05 -43.11
CA LEU A 22 -15.99 26.16 -43.41
C LEU A 22 -16.89 25.75 -42.23
N GLU A 23 -18.17 26.14 -42.31
CA GLU A 23 -19.11 26.30 -41.19
C GLU A 23 -20.05 25.12 -40.84
N VAL A 24 -20.70 25.32 -39.69
CA VAL A 24 -21.88 24.74 -39.05
C VAL A 24 -23.08 24.40 -39.97
N ALA A 25 -23.70 23.24 -39.72
CA ALA A 25 -25.16 22.98 -39.61
C ALA A 25 -25.40 21.45 -39.44
N ALA A 26 -26.45 20.87 -38.84
CA ALA A 26 -27.45 21.16 -37.80
C ALA A 26 -28.57 20.10 -37.95
N CYS A 27 -29.09 19.50 -36.85
CA CYS A 27 -30.38 18.75 -36.76
C CYS A 27 -30.50 17.44 -37.61
N ASP A 28 -31.32 16.41 -37.33
CA ASP A 28 -32.27 16.00 -36.25
C ASP A 28 -32.13 14.45 -36.07
N ASP A 29 -32.18 13.88 -34.87
CA ASP A 29 -33.36 13.27 -34.17
C ASP A 29 -34.01 12.03 -34.84
N SER A 30 -34.09 10.89 -34.12
CA SER A 30 -35.03 9.75 -34.32
C SER A 30 -34.87 8.59 -33.28
N SER A 31 -35.51 8.75 -32.11
CA SER A 31 -36.37 7.75 -31.41
C SER A 31 -35.98 6.25 -31.16
N GLY A 32 -35.92 5.86 -29.87
CA GLY A 32 -36.61 4.69 -29.27
C GLY A 32 -35.88 3.32 -29.17
N THR A 33 -36.25 2.35 -28.29
CA THR A 33 -37.15 2.27 -27.11
C THR A 33 -36.94 0.94 -26.34
N GLY A 34 -37.00 0.95 -24.98
CA GLY A 34 -37.25 -0.24 -24.11
C GLY A 34 -36.03 -1.16 -23.81
N SER A 35 -35.67 -1.59 -22.60
CA SER A 35 -36.34 -1.97 -21.33
C SER A 35 -36.58 -3.50 -21.16
N GLY A 36 -36.15 -4.06 -20.03
CA GLY A 36 -36.47 -5.43 -19.56
C GLY A 36 -35.24 -6.31 -19.25
N GLY A 37 -35.12 -6.82 -18.01
CA GLY A 37 -34.03 -7.71 -17.57
C GLY A 37 -34.51 -9.10 -17.11
N GLY A 38 -33.58 -9.99 -16.72
CA GLY A 38 -33.92 -11.30 -16.15
C GLY A 38 -32.74 -12.28 -16.08
N ALA A 39 -32.35 -12.65 -14.86
CA ALA A 39 -31.16 -13.43 -14.46
C ALA A 39 -31.02 -14.86 -15.04
N THR A 40 -29.82 -15.46 -14.94
CA THR A 40 -29.60 -16.65 -14.05
C THR A 40 -28.12 -17.10 -13.87
N THR A 41 -27.83 -17.54 -12.63
CA THR A 41 -26.82 -18.54 -12.17
C THR A 41 -25.30 -18.36 -12.35
N ALA A 42 -24.61 -18.36 -11.20
CA ALA A 42 -23.19 -18.66 -11.02
C ALA A 42 -22.99 -20.04 -10.34
N PRO A 43 -21.77 -20.61 -10.29
CA PRO A 43 -21.43 -21.75 -9.43
C PRO A 43 -20.41 -21.44 -8.31
N THR A 44 -20.46 -22.23 -7.24
CA THR A 44 -19.79 -22.09 -5.93
C THR A 44 -19.41 -23.48 -5.36
N THR A 45 -18.51 -23.71 -4.40
CA THR A 45 -17.44 -22.94 -3.69
C THR A 45 -16.56 -23.95 -2.93
N GLY A 46 -15.25 -23.68 -2.71
CA GLY A 46 -14.44 -24.43 -1.73
C GLY A 46 -12.92 -24.24 -1.90
N ALA A 47 -12.09 -24.18 -0.85
CA ALA A 47 -12.37 -24.32 0.59
C ALA A 47 -11.39 -23.49 1.44
N GLY A 48 -11.84 -23.10 2.64
CA GLY A 48 -11.00 -22.52 3.72
C GLY A 48 -11.35 -23.18 5.07
N PRO A 49 -10.46 -23.13 6.07
CA PRO A 49 -10.60 -23.92 7.30
C PRO A 49 -11.66 -23.36 8.26
N THR A 50 -12.42 -24.25 8.88
CA THR A 50 -13.45 -23.98 9.87
C THR A 50 -12.88 -23.77 11.27
N THR A 51 -13.25 -22.68 11.94
CA THR A 51 -13.11 -22.53 13.40
C THR A 51 -14.43 -22.87 14.10
N THR A 52 -14.34 -23.71 15.13
CA THR A 52 -15.50 -24.28 15.83
C THR A 52 -15.91 -23.40 17.00
N THR A 53 -17.06 -22.73 16.90
CA THR A 53 -17.70 -22.08 18.05
C THR A 53 -18.29 -23.13 18.98
N SER A 54 -17.61 -23.43 20.09
CA SER A 54 -18.16 -24.25 21.18
C SER A 54 -18.51 -23.34 22.36
N GLY A 55 -19.81 -23.17 22.63
CA GLY A 55 -20.26 -22.41 23.79
C GLY A 55 -20.20 -23.25 25.06
N ASN A 56 -19.80 -22.63 26.17
CA ASN A 56 -20.24 -23.09 27.49
C ASN A 56 -20.59 -21.89 28.37
N SER A 57 -21.88 -21.76 28.70
CA SER A 57 -22.36 -20.81 29.69
C SER A 57 -22.31 -21.46 31.08
N THR A 58 -21.58 -20.85 32.01
CA THR A 58 -21.71 -21.17 33.44
C THR A 58 -21.59 -19.89 34.22
N GLY A 59 -22.73 -19.37 34.67
CA GLY A 59 -22.78 -18.10 35.39
C GLY A 59 -22.29 -18.23 36.83
N VAL A 60 -21.57 -17.22 37.30
CA VAL A 60 -21.40 -16.92 38.72
C VAL A 60 -21.78 -15.45 38.91
N THR A 61 -22.69 -15.19 39.84
CA THR A 61 -23.14 -13.85 40.24
C THR A 61 -22.36 -13.33 41.44
N THR A 62 -22.39 -12.01 41.61
CA THR A 62 -22.11 -11.21 42.84
C THR A 62 -20.79 -10.43 42.83
N GLY A 63 -20.90 -9.10 42.91
CA GLY A 63 -19.76 -8.18 43.10
C GLY A 63 -20.13 -6.73 42.78
N SER A 64 -20.53 -5.95 43.79
CA SER A 64 -21.05 -4.57 43.60
C SER A 64 -19.97 -3.54 43.24
N GLY A 65 -20.23 -2.80 42.16
CA GLY A 65 -20.06 -1.33 42.07
C GLY A 65 -18.68 -0.69 42.27
N SER A 66 -18.10 -0.21 41.17
CA SER A 66 -17.69 1.20 41.07
C SER A 66 -17.54 1.60 39.60
N SER A 67 -18.09 2.74 39.19
CA SER A 67 -17.98 3.25 37.82
C SER A 67 -16.67 4.01 37.62
N SER A 68 -15.62 3.33 37.17
CA SER A 68 -14.39 3.95 36.67
C SER A 68 -14.37 3.94 35.14
N THR A 69 -14.88 5.01 34.53
CA THR A 69 -14.81 5.20 33.07
C THR A 69 -13.36 5.26 32.61
N GLY A 70 -12.92 4.31 31.78
CA GLY A 70 -11.73 4.47 30.93
C GLY A 70 -10.39 4.02 31.48
N MET A 71 -10.32 3.11 32.47
CA MET A 71 -9.07 2.36 32.72
C MET A 71 -9.15 1.01 31.99
N SER A 72 -8.35 0.84 30.93
CA SER A 72 -8.15 -0.47 30.30
C SER A 72 -7.48 -1.39 31.33
N THR A 73 -8.20 -2.43 31.75
CA THR A 73 -7.67 -3.43 32.67
C THR A 73 -6.72 -4.33 31.90
N LEU A 74 -5.41 -4.25 32.22
CA LEU A 74 -4.43 -5.21 31.71
C LEU A 74 -4.94 -6.63 31.97
N PRO A 75 -4.89 -7.56 31.00
CA PRO A 75 -5.29 -8.93 31.24
C PRO A 75 -4.45 -9.54 32.36
N THR A 76 -5.13 -10.23 33.28
CA THR A 76 -4.55 -10.77 34.52
C THR A 76 -4.46 -12.29 34.53
N ASP A 77 -4.77 -12.93 33.41
CA ASP A 77 -4.75 -14.37 33.23
C ASP A 77 -3.50 -14.82 32.45
N ASP A 78 -2.68 -15.67 33.09
CA ASP A 78 -1.50 -16.32 32.48
C ASP A 78 -1.89 -17.41 31.46
N VAL A 79 -3.06 -17.30 30.82
CA VAL A 79 -3.69 -18.34 29.98
C VAL A 79 -3.79 -17.86 28.52
N GLY A 80 -2.64 -17.63 27.90
CA GLY A 80 -2.53 -17.31 26.49
C GLY A 80 -1.08 -17.04 26.07
N ASP A 81 -0.84 -16.98 24.75
CA ASP A 81 0.50 -16.77 24.16
C ASP A 81 1.00 -15.31 24.29
N GLY A 82 0.53 -14.56 25.30
CA GLY A 82 0.91 -13.17 25.56
C GLY A 82 0.31 -12.13 24.60
N ASN A 83 -0.65 -12.50 23.74
CA ASN A 83 -1.28 -11.59 22.79
C ASN A 83 -2.45 -10.85 23.44
N PHE A 84 -2.25 -9.58 23.82
CA PHE A 84 -3.25 -8.73 24.47
C PHE A 84 -3.44 -7.38 23.75
N GLU A 85 -4.68 -6.89 23.76
CA GLU A 85 -5.04 -5.57 23.26
C GLU A 85 -5.34 -4.65 24.45
N VAL A 86 -4.65 -3.50 24.52
CA VAL A 86 -4.75 -2.55 25.64
C VAL A 86 -4.91 -1.15 25.06
N GLY A 87 -6.11 -0.62 25.18
CA GLY A 87 -6.52 0.69 24.70
C GLY A 87 -8.04 0.84 24.69
N PRO A 88 -8.57 1.99 24.24
CA PRO A 88 -9.86 2.03 23.57
C PRO A 88 -9.78 1.28 22.22
N ASP A 89 -10.93 0.96 21.62
CA ASP A 89 -10.98 0.49 20.24
C ASP A 89 -10.42 1.60 19.31
N TYR A 90 -9.41 1.27 18.49
CA TYR A 90 -8.78 2.20 17.57
C TYR A 90 -9.28 1.99 16.14
N GLU A 91 -9.98 2.99 15.59
CA GLU A 91 -10.42 3.01 14.21
C GLU A 91 -9.32 3.51 13.26
N THR A 92 -9.30 2.98 12.03
CA THR A 92 -8.41 3.44 10.96
C THR A 92 -8.74 4.88 10.57
N ASP A 93 -7.73 5.76 10.47
CA ASP A 93 -7.93 7.13 9.98
C ASP A 93 -8.50 7.11 8.54
N PRO A 94 -9.56 7.89 8.23
CA PRO A 94 -10.16 7.93 6.90
C PRO A 94 -9.18 8.21 5.75
N ASP A 95 -8.08 8.93 5.98
CA ASP A 95 -7.06 9.18 4.93
C ASP A 95 -6.30 7.93 4.50
N LEU A 96 -6.32 6.88 5.31
CA LEU A 96 -5.71 5.58 5.01
C LEU A 96 -6.68 4.66 4.25
N THR A 97 -7.83 5.19 3.80
CA THR A 97 -8.87 4.47 3.06
C THR A 97 -9.06 5.03 1.64
N ASP A 98 -9.84 4.36 0.80
CA ASP A 98 -10.17 4.89 -0.53
C ASP A 98 -11.29 5.95 -0.43
N LEU A 99 -10.93 7.22 -0.65
CA LEU A 99 -11.88 8.33 -0.71
C LEU A 99 -12.26 8.70 -2.17
N GLY A 100 -11.88 7.89 -3.15
CA GLY A 100 -12.11 8.17 -4.58
C GLY A 100 -11.13 9.17 -5.19
N ALA A 101 -9.99 9.41 -4.54
CA ALA A 101 -8.89 10.21 -5.08
C ALA A 101 -8.24 9.52 -6.30
N PRO A 102 -7.57 10.25 -7.20
CA PRO A 102 -6.83 9.65 -8.30
C PRO A 102 -5.69 8.78 -7.76
N GLN A 103 -5.79 7.48 -7.99
CA GLN A 103 -4.80 6.51 -7.53
C GLN A 103 -3.51 6.59 -8.36
N GLY A 104 -2.39 6.46 -7.67
CA GLY A 104 -1.05 6.40 -8.25
C GLY A 104 -0.72 5.09 -8.96
N MET A 105 0.57 4.87 -9.20
CA MET A 105 1.11 3.69 -9.86
C MET A 105 1.97 2.88 -8.89
N SER A 106 1.62 1.60 -8.74
CA SER A 106 2.41 0.60 -8.03
C SER A 106 3.18 -0.28 -9.01
N PHE A 107 4.44 -0.57 -8.73
CA PHE A 107 5.19 -1.64 -9.38
C PHE A 107 6.20 -2.28 -8.43
N SER A 108 6.63 -3.49 -8.73
CA SER A 108 7.67 -4.18 -7.97
C SER A 108 8.71 -4.82 -8.88
N PHE A 109 9.91 -5.00 -8.34
CA PHE A 109 11.00 -5.72 -8.98
C PHE A 109 11.85 -6.43 -7.93
N ALA A 110 12.47 -7.55 -8.30
CA ALA A 110 13.47 -8.21 -7.47
C ALA A 110 14.84 -7.54 -7.69
N MET A 111 15.58 -7.32 -6.62
CA MET A 111 16.97 -6.85 -6.64
C MET A 111 17.88 -7.92 -6.04
N ASP A 112 18.94 -8.30 -6.76
CA ASP A 112 19.99 -9.15 -6.23
C ASP A 112 20.98 -8.32 -5.39
N SER A 113 21.39 -8.86 -4.24
CA SER A 113 22.46 -8.33 -3.40
C SER A 113 23.74 -8.00 -4.18
N GLN A 114 24.10 -8.77 -5.21
CA GLN A 114 25.34 -8.57 -5.97
C GLN A 114 25.32 -7.30 -6.83
N ASP A 115 24.12 -6.82 -7.19
CA ASP A 115 23.90 -5.54 -7.89
C ASP A 115 23.97 -4.33 -6.93
N SER A 116 24.03 -4.56 -5.62
CA SER A 116 24.23 -3.51 -4.61
C SER A 116 25.67 -3.00 -4.61
N GLU A 117 25.84 -1.67 -4.62
CA GLU A 117 27.18 -1.07 -4.46
C GLU A 117 27.71 -1.18 -3.01
N ILE A 118 26.81 -1.29 -2.02
CA ILE A 118 27.13 -1.08 -0.60
C ILE A 118 26.93 -2.30 0.30
N PHE A 119 26.10 -3.27 -0.09
CA PHE A 119 25.75 -4.40 0.77
C PHE A 119 25.42 -5.64 -0.09
N LYS A 120 26.43 -6.50 -0.27
CA LYS A 120 26.40 -7.67 -1.15
C LYS A 120 26.21 -9.00 -0.42
N GLY A 121 25.87 -8.95 0.87
CA GLY A 121 25.77 -10.15 1.70
C GLY A 121 27.11 -10.77 2.08
N ASP A 122 28.25 -10.13 1.83
CA ASP A 122 29.60 -10.57 2.23
C ASP A 122 30.21 -9.71 3.35
N ASP A 123 29.40 -8.87 4.00
CA ASP A 123 29.87 -7.93 5.03
C ASP A 123 30.31 -8.66 6.31
N THR A 124 31.49 -8.29 6.83
CA THR A 124 32.08 -8.85 8.05
C THR A 124 31.29 -8.63 9.34
N THR A 125 30.26 -7.76 9.32
CA THR A 125 29.30 -7.57 10.42
C THR A 125 28.24 -8.68 10.48
N LEU A 126 28.03 -9.41 9.38
CA LEU A 126 27.19 -10.60 9.35
C LEU A 126 27.91 -11.79 9.98
N ASN A 127 27.15 -12.65 10.66
CA ASN A 127 27.68 -13.95 11.08
C ASN A 127 28.07 -14.79 9.85
N PRO A 128 29.09 -15.66 9.92
CA PRO A 128 29.56 -16.43 8.78
C PRO A 128 28.49 -17.26 8.05
N GLU A 129 27.48 -17.76 8.74
CA GLU A 129 26.35 -18.49 8.14
C GLU A 129 25.41 -17.59 7.30
N ASN A 130 25.38 -16.29 7.59
CA ASN A 130 24.57 -15.29 6.89
C ASN A 130 25.35 -14.54 5.79
N GLN A 131 26.64 -14.89 5.58
CA GLN A 131 27.46 -14.28 4.54
C GLN A 131 27.23 -14.97 3.18
N HIS A 132 26.14 -14.62 2.48
CA HIS A 132 25.79 -15.16 1.18
C HIS A 132 24.99 -14.16 0.30
N PRO A 133 24.99 -14.33 -1.04
CA PRO A 133 24.11 -13.58 -1.92
C PRO A 133 22.63 -13.89 -1.64
N PHE A 134 21.82 -12.83 -1.60
CA PHE A 134 20.38 -12.89 -1.40
C PHE A 134 19.63 -12.04 -2.45
N THR A 135 18.31 -12.19 -2.52
CA THR A 135 17.43 -11.39 -3.38
C THR A 135 16.33 -10.79 -2.52
N ARG A 136 15.94 -9.53 -2.77
CA ARG A 136 14.79 -8.88 -2.11
C ARG A 136 13.85 -8.25 -3.12
N THR A 137 12.55 -8.32 -2.87
CA THR A 137 11.55 -7.57 -3.63
C THR A 137 11.55 -6.12 -3.17
N VAL A 138 11.60 -5.20 -4.12
CA VAL A 138 11.40 -3.77 -3.91
C VAL A 138 10.06 -3.40 -4.50
N TYR A 139 9.19 -2.81 -3.68
CA TYR A 139 7.89 -2.27 -4.07
C TYR A 139 8.03 -0.74 -4.15
N VAL A 140 7.51 -0.15 -5.23
CA VAL A 140 7.55 1.29 -5.47
C VAL A 140 6.14 1.81 -5.70
N TYR A 141 5.81 2.90 -5.02
CA TYR A 141 4.57 3.64 -5.20
C TYR A 141 4.83 5.08 -5.63
N ILE A 142 4.23 5.49 -6.74
CA ILE A 142 4.29 6.86 -7.26
C ILE A 142 2.87 7.44 -7.24
N PRO A 143 2.55 8.45 -6.42
CA PRO A 143 1.21 9.03 -6.36
C PRO A 143 0.83 9.75 -7.64
N ALA A 144 -0.47 9.82 -7.96
CA ALA A 144 -0.97 10.46 -9.18
C ALA A 144 -0.67 11.98 -9.25
N SER A 145 -0.37 12.61 -8.11
CA SER A 145 0.07 14.01 -8.02
C SER A 145 1.48 14.25 -8.57
N TYR A 146 2.31 13.21 -8.71
CA TYR A 146 3.70 13.32 -9.14
C TYR A 146 3.81 13.53 -10.65
N GLN A 147 4.60 14.52 -11.07
CA GLN A 147 4.85 14.81 -12.48
C GLN A 147 6.19 14.23 -12.93
N ASP A 148 6.21 13.56 -14.09
CA ASP A 148 7.45 12.99 -14.62
C ASP A 148 8.49 14.08 -14.95
N GLY A 149 9.71 13.89 -14.47
CA GLY A 149 10.82 14.85 -14.60
C GLY A 149 11.01 15.82 -13.43
N ASP A 150 10.09 15.90 -12.47
CA ASP A 150 10.27 16.67 -11.24
C ASP A 150 11.27 15.99 -10.27
N GLU A 151 11.70 16.70 -9.23
CA GLU A 151 12.56 16.12 -8.18
C GLU A 151 11.67 15.42 -7.12
N ALA A 152 11.76 14.09 -7.04
CA ALA A 152 11.00 13.28 -6.09
C ALA A 152 11.68 13.21 -4.70
N PRO A 153 11.02 13.63 -3.60
CA PRO A 153 11.35 13.14 -2.27
C PRO A 153 11.06 11.64 -2.17
N LEU A 154 11.79 10.93 -1.32
CA LEU A 154 11.67 9.48 -1.13
C LEU A 154 11.33 9.15 0.33
N LEU A 155 10.36 8.25 0.53
CA LEU A 155 10.14 7.55 1.80
C LEU A 155 10.57 6.10 1.63
N VAL A 156 11.53 5.64 2.44
CA VAL A 156 11.96 4.23 2.45
C VAL A 156 11.32 3.52 3.64
N ILE A 157 10.55 2.47 3.35
CA ILE A 157 9.90 1.58 4.32
C ILE A 157 10.74 0.29 4.38
N GLN A 158 11.21 -0.08 5.57
CA GLN A 158 11.85 -1.37 5.81
C GLN A 158 10.81 -2.42 6.23
N ASP A 159 11.18 -3.70 6.09
CA ASP A 159 10.28 -4.86 6.25
C ASP A 159 8.99 -4.72 5.43
N GLY A 160 9.19 -4.40 4.14
CA GLY A 160 8.16 -4.25 3.13
C GLY A 160 7.50 -5.58 2.71
N PRO A 161 6.32 -5.52 2.05
CA PRO A 161 5.59 -4.30 1.68
C PRO A 161 4.97 -3.58 2.90
N GLY A 162 4.76 -4.28 4.02
CA GLY A 162 4.38 -3.67 5.30
C GLY A 162 3.20 -2.69 5.18
N PRO A 163 3.30 -1.45 5.72
CA PRO A 163 2.23 -0.45 5.68
C PRO A 163 2.06 0.25 4.31
N LEU A 164 2.69 -0.22 3.22
CA LEU A 164 2.72 0.51 1.94
C LEU A 164 1.32 0.81 1.38
N ASP A 165 0.33 -0.08 1.50
CA ASP A 165 -1.05 0.20 1.02
C ASP A 165 -1.69 1.39 1.75
N LEU A 166 -1.53 1.46 3.08
CA LEU A 166 -2.04 2.59 3.88
C LEU A 166 -1.31 3.89 3.51
N VAL A 167 0.01 3.82 3.29
CA VAL A 167 0.82 4.96 2.83
C VAL A 167 0.42 5.41 1.42
N SER A 168 0.06 4.47 0.53
CA SER A 168 -0.46 4.78 -0.80
C SER A 168 -1.79 5.53 -0.72
N ARG A 169 -2.73 5.11 0.16
CA ARG A 169 -4.00 5.85 0.36
C ARG A 169 -3.76 7.23 0.95
N ALA A 170 -2.89 7.33 1.95
CA ALA A 170 -2.49 8.61 2.54
C ALA A 170 -1.93 9.56 1.46
N LEU A 171 -1.09 9.04 0.57
CA LEU A 171 -0.53 9.81 -0.54
C LEU A 171 -1.60 10.26 -1.55
N ASP A 172 -2.50 9.38 -1.97
CA ASP A 172 -3.55 9.74 -2.93
C ASP A 172 -4.50 10.80 -2.37
N ASN A 173 -4.90 10.67 -1.11
CA ASN A 173 -5.82 11.58 -0.45
C ASN A 173 -5.15 12.91 -0.06
N LEU A 174 -3.96 12.87 0.55
CA LEU A 174 -3.34 14.05 1.17
C LEU A 174 -2.46 14.89 0.25
N THR A 175 -2.01 14.37 -0.90
CA THR A 175 -1.22 15.19 -1.84
C THR A 175 -2.07 16.24 -2.57
N ILE A 176 -3.32 15.87 -2.87
CA ILE A 176 -4.32 16.73 -3.53
C ILE A 176 -5.18 17.54 -2.55
N SER A 177 -5.06 17.27 -1.25
CA SER A 177 -5.87 17.93 -0.21
C SER A 177 -5.74 19.46 -0.27
N SER A 178 -6.88 20.13 -0.13
CA SER A 178 -6.99 21.59 -0.02
C SER A 178 -6.92 22.10 1.43
N ASP A 179 -7.00 21.20 2.41
CA ASP A 179 -6.84 21.51 3.83
C ASP A 179 -5.34 21.70 4.15
N PRO A 180 -4.89 22.90 4.57
CA PRO A 180 -3.48 23.16 4.85
C PRO A 180 -2.96 22.38 6.07
N ASP A 181 -3.82 22.01 7.01
CA ASP A 181 -3.45 21.25 8.21
C ASP A 181 -3.42 19.74 7.96
N ARG A 182 -4.04 19.28 6.86
CA ARG A 182 -4.06 17.87 6.44
C ARG A 182 -3.65 17.72 4.98
N ARG A 183 -2.36 17.94 4.70
CA ARG A 183 -1.75 17.82 3.37
C ARG A 183 -0.35 17.24 3.42
N LEU A 184 0.01 16.44 2.41
CA LEU A 184 1.37 15.93 2.19
C LEU A 184 1.98 16.55 0.92
N PRO A 185 3.32 16.75 0.87
CA PRO A 185 4.01 16.92 -0.41
C PRO A 185 3.94 15.63 -1.22
N SER A 186 3.99 15.73 -2.55
CA SER A 186 4.09 14.55 -3.42
C SER A 186 5.46 13.89 -3.26
N PHE A 187 5.51 12.61 -2.87
CA PHE A 187 6.75 11.83 -2.75
C PHE A 187 6.56 10.37 -3.18
N VAL A 188 7.65 9.70 -3.53
CA VAL A 188 7.65 8.28 -3.91
C VAL A 188 7.93 7.43 -2.67
N ALA A 189 7.07 6.45 -2.41
CA ALA A 189 7.29 5.47 -1.34
C ALA A 189 7.95 4.21 -1.91
N ILE A 190 8.98 3.71 -1.23
CA ILE A 190 9.76 2.53 -1.61
C ILE A 190 9.78 1.59 -0.41
N ALA A 191 9.10 0.44 -0.50
CA ALA A 191 9.15 -0.59 0.52
C ALA A 191 10.08 -1.72 0.08
N VAL A 192 11.06 -2.05 0.92
CA VAL A 192 12.04 -3.11 0.64
C VAL A 192 11.70 -4.31 1.51
N GLU A 193 11.52 -5.47 0.88
CA GLU A 193 11.25 -6.75 1.56
C GLU A 193 12.27 -7.03 2.67
N ASN A 194 11.81 -7.68 3.73
CA ASN A 194 12.64 -8.03 4.88
C ASN A 194 13.87 -8.85 4.47
N GLY A 195 14.97 -8.67 5.19
CA GLY A 195 16.10 -9.61 5.11
C GLY A 195 15.79 -10.96 5.77
N GLY A 196 16.83 -11.79 5.90
CA GLY A 196 16.83 -13.04 6.67
C GLY A 196 16.48 -12.90 8.16
N GLY A 197 17.09 -13.69 9.05
CA GLY A 197 16.68 -13.78 10.47
C GLY A 197 16.61 -12.44 11.23
N ASP A 198 15.95 -12.39 12.39
CA ASP A 198 15.87 -11.19 13.25
C ASP A 198 17.04 -11.01 14.22
N GLY A 199 17.82 -12.08 14.46
CA GLY A 199 18.97 -12.05 15.35
C GLY A 199 20.14 -11.20 14.85
N LYS A 200 21.01 -10.79 15.79
CA LYS A 200 22.24 -10.04 15.48
C LYS A 200 23.14 -10.76 14.48
N GLY A 201 23.67 -10.00 13.52
CA GLY A 201 24.54 -10.54 12.48
C GLY A 201 23.79 -11.27 11.36
N SER A 202 22.50 -10.98 11.20
CA SER A 202 21.72 -11.33 10.01
C SER A 202 21.60 -10.13 9.07
N GLU A 203 21.05 -10.36 7.88
CA GLU A 203 20.81 -9.27 6.92
C GLU A 203 19.69 -8.27 7.32
N ARG A 204 18.93 -8.57 8.39
CA ARG A 204 17.82 -7.72 8.92
C ARG A 204 18.17 -7.14 10.29
N GLY A 205 18.83 -7.92 11.14
CA GLY A 205 19.29 -7.55 12.48
C GLY A 205 20.77 -7.16 12.51
N LEU A 206 21.16 -6.16 11.71
CA LEU A 206 22.51 -5.58 11.73
C LEU A 206 22.85 -4.95 13.10
#